data_AF-A0A939GTK1-F1
#
_entry.id   AF-A0A939GTK1-F1
#
_cell.length_a   1.000
_cell.length_b   1.000
_cell.length_c   1.000
_cell.angle_alpha   90.00
_cell.angle_beta   90.00
_cell.angle_gamma   90.00
#
_symmetry.space_group_name_H-M   'P 1'
#
loop_
_entity.id
_entity.type
_entity.pdbx_description
1 polymer ?
#
loop_
_entity_poly.entity_id
_entity_poly.type
_entity_poly.pdbx_seq_one_letter_code
_entity_poly.pdbx_strand_id
1 'polypeptide(L)' 'MLSVEELIQEALSLPNATRVFLVEKLMESLESDIDENTQNLWNIEAKKRRDEIHNHTVELIPGELALTQVRQILEK' A
#
# COMPACT_ATOMS: atom_id res chain seq x y z
N MET A 1 -29.69 2.66 -11.27
CA MET A 1 -28.28 3.01 -10.99
C MET A 1 -27.91 4.13 -11.94
N LEU A 2 -27.22 5.15 -11.44
CA LEU A 2 -26.59 6.16 -12.28
C LEU A 2 -25.51 5.49 -13.14
N SER A 3 -25.29 6.01 -14.35
CA SER A 3 -24.12 5.68 -15.16
C SER A 3 -22.85 6.22 -14.51
N VAL A 4 -21.69 5.70 -14.94
CA VAL A 4 -20.39 6.18 -14.46
C VAL A 4 -20.21 7.65 -14.80
N GLU A 5 -20.60 8.08 -16.00
CA GLU A 5 -20.57 9.47 -16.42
C GLU A 5 -21.44 10.37 -15.51
N GLU A 6 -22.65 9.95 -15.17
CA GLU A 6 -23.53 10.71 -14.27
C GLU A 6 -22.93 10.83 -12.86
N LEU A 7 -22.33 9.76 -12.34
CA LEU A 7 -21.64 9.77 -11.04
C LEU A 7 -20.43 10.71 -11.04
N ILE A 8 -19.66 10.74 -12.13
CA ILE A 8 -18.53 11.66 -12.27
C ILE A 8 -19.02 13.11 -12.27
N GLN A 9 -20.10 13.42 -12.99
CA GLN A 9 -20.66 14.76 -13.01
C GLN A 9 -21.15 15.20 -11.63
N GLU A 10 -21.86 14.33 -10.91
CA GLU A 10 -22.29 14.61 -9.54
C GLU A 10 -21.09 14.82 -8.61
N ALA A 11 -20.08 13.94 -8.65
CA ALA A 11 -18.88 14.07 -7.84
C ALA A 11 -18.12 15.38 -8.14
N LEU A 12 -18.03 15.78 -9.40
CA LEU A 12 -17.36 17.02 -9.79
C LEU A 12 -18.14 18.28 -9.38
N SER A 13 -19.46 18.20 -9.22
CA SER A 13 -20.31 19.29 -8.74
C SER A 13 -20.13 19.60 -7.24
N LEU A 14 -19.52 18.69 -6.49
CA LEU A 14 -19.29 18.86 -5.05
C LEU A 14 -18.22 19.93 -4.76
N PRO A 15 -18.30 20.61 -3.60
CA PRO A 15 -17.23 21.46 -3.11
C PRO A 15 -15.89 20.71 -2.99
N ASN A 16 -14.78 21.41 -3.16
CA ASN A 16 -13.44 20.81 -3.19
C ASN A 16 -13.15 19.89 -1.98
N ALA A 17 -13.43 20.36 -0.76
CA ALA A 17 -13.22 19.58 0.46
C ALA A 17 -14.04 18.28 0.48
N THR A 18 -15.29 18.32 0.02
CA THR A 18 -16.16 17.14 -0.06
C THR A 18 -15.68 16.16 -1.11
N ARG A 19 -15.09 16.63 -2.21
CA ARG A 19 -14.46 15.75 -3.22
C ARG A 19 -13.25 15.03 -2.67
N VAL A 20 -12.40 15.71 -1.90
CA VAL A 20 -11.24 15.08 -1.24
C VAL A 20 -11.72 13.96 -0.31
N PHE A 21 -12.72 14.24 0.54
CA PHE A 21 -13.30 13.22 1.41
C PHE A 21 -13.89 12.03 0.64
N LEU A 22 -14.58 12.28 -0.49
CA LEU A 22 -15.11 11.21 -1.34
C LEU A 22 -13.99 10.35 -1.94
N VAL A 23 -12.88 10.97 -2.37
CA VAL A 23 -11.72 10.23 -2.88
C VAL A 23 -11.11 9.34 -1.80
N GLU A 24 -10.98 9.83 -0.56
CA GLU A 24 -10.49 9.04 0.57
C GLU A 24 -11.38 7.81 0.82
N LYS A 25 -12.71 7.97 0.84
CA LYS A 25 -13.64 6.85 1.04
C LYS A 25 -13.65 5.85 -0.10
N LEU A 26 -13.52 6.32 -1.34
CA LEU A 26 -13.37 5.43 -2.48
C LEU A 26 -12.06 4.63 -2.38
N MET A 27 -10.96 5.27 -1.99
CA MET A 27 -9.68 4.60 -1.80
C MET A 27 -9.72 3.56 -0.67
N GLU A 28 -10.29 3.90 0.48
CA GLU A 28 -10.54 2.95 1.59
C GLU A 28 -11.37 1.74 1.11
N SER A 29 -12.37 1.96 0.25
CA SER A 29 -13.21 0.87 -0.29
C SER A 29 -12.48 -0.04 -1.29
N LEU A 30 -11.34 0.40 -1.83
CA LEU A 30 -10.48 -0.43 -2.69
C LEU A 30 -9.46 -1.23 -1.86
N GLU A 31 -9.19 -0.80 -0.62
CA GLU A 31 -8.29 -1.48 0.30
C GLU A 31 -8.92 -2.74 0.94
N SER A 32 -10.21 -2.99 0.74
CA SER A 32 -10.91 -4.17 1.28
C SER A 32 -10.53 -5.51 0.65
N ASP A 33 -9.72 -5.51 -0.42
CA ASP A 33 -9.17 -6.74 -1.02
C ASP A 33 -7.79 -7.13 -0.43
N ILE A 34 -7.33 -6.44 0.61
CA ILE A 34 -6.14 -6.84 1.35
C ILE A 34 -6.54 -7.98 2.28
N ASP A 35 -6.13 -9.22 1.96
CA ASP A 35 -6.28 -10.37 2.85
C ASP A 35 -5.68 -10.05 4.23
N GLU A 36 -6.53 -9.93 5.25
CA GLU A 36 -6.12 -9.58 6.62
C GLU A 36 -5.06 -10.54 7.17
N ASN A 37 -5.07 -11.80 6.73
CA ASN A 37 -4.04 -12.78 7.10
C ASN A 37 -2.69 -12.38 6.51
N THR A 38 -2.65 -12.06 5.21
CA THR A 38 -1.47 -11.51 4.54
C THR A 38 -0.98 -10.25 5.25
N GLN A 39 -1.86 -9.28 5.53
CA GLN A 39 -1.46 -8.05 6.23
C GLN A 39 -0.86 -8.35 7.62
N ASN A 40 -1.45 -9.27 8.38
CA ASN A 40 -0.92 -9.68 9.67
C ASN A 40 0.46 -10.36 9.56
N LEU A 41 0.64 -11.26 8.59
CA LEU A 41 1.92 -11.92 8.34
C LEU A 41 3.01 -10.91 7.95
N TRP A 42 2.70 -9.93 7.11
CA TRP A 42 3.61 -8.85 6.75
C TRP A 42 3.98 -7.99 7.96
N ASN A 43 3.01 -7.65 8.81
CA ASN A 43 3.26 -6.91 10.04
C ASN A 43 4.18 -7.67 11.02
N ILE A 44 4.01 -8.99 11.13
CA ILE A 44 4.86 -9.86 11.97
C ILE A 44 6.29 -9.85 11.43
N GLU A 45 6.47 -10.09 10.12
CA GLU A 45 7.80 -10.12 9.50
C GLU A 45 8.49 -8.76 9.58
N ALA A 46 7.78 -7.65 9.34
CA ALA A 46 8.34 -6.31 9.45
C ALA A 46 8.86 -6.00 10.87
N LYS A 47 8.09 -6.35 11.91
CA LYS A 47 8.52 -6.19 13.31
C LYS A 47 9.74 -7.05 13.61
N LYS A 48 9.72 -8.32 13.18
CA LYS A 48 10.85 -9.24 13.34
C LYS A 48 12.12 -8.67 12.70
N ARG A 49 12.07 -8.22 11.44
CA ARG A 49 13.22 -7.65 10.73
C ARG A 49 13.77 -6.39 11.41
N ARG A 50 12.89 -5.50 11.88
CA ARG A 50 13.30 -4.33 12.67
C ARG A 50 14.07 -4.76 13.93
N ASP A 51 13.56 -5.75 14.65
CA ASP A 51 14.17 -6.22 15.89
C ASP A 51 15.50 -6.93 15.62
N GLU A 52 15.61 -7.71 14.54
CA GLU A 52 16.88 -8.32 14.10
C GLU A 52 17.95 -7.27 13.78
N ILE A 53 17.57 -6.19 13.09
CA ILE A 53 18.47 -5.06 12.80
C ILE A 53 18.90 -4.38 14.10
N HIS A 54 17.95 -4.07 14.99
CA HIS A 54 18.24 -3.36 16.24
C HIS A 54 19.13 -4.18 17.18
N ASN A 55 18.88 -5.48 17.27
CA ASN A 55 19.63 -6.40 18.11
C ASN A 55 20.90 -6.93 17.45
N HIS A 56 21.23 -6.48 16.23
CA HIS A 56 22.41 -6.91 15.46
C HIS A 56 22.48 -8.43 15.28
N THR A 57 21.35 -9.10 15.13
CA THR A 57 21.28 -10.58 14.96
C THR A 57 21.32 -11.01 13.50
N VAL A 58 21.48 -10.07 12.57
CA VAL A 58 21.55 -10.32 11.13
C VAL A 58 22.62 -9.43 10.49
N GLU A 59 23.28 -9.94 9.45
CA GLU A 59 24.20 -9.15 8.63
C GLU A 59 23.41 -8.22 7.71
N LEU A 60 23.74 -6.92 7.73
CA LEU A 60 23.08 -5.91 6.92
C LEU A 60 23.78 -5.77 5.58
N ILE A 61 22.98 -5.57 4.54
CA ILE A 61 23.48 -5.19 3.21
C ILE A 61 23.02 -3.76 2.88
N PRO A 62 23.79 -3.00 2.08
CA PRO A 62 23.34 -1.69 1.59
C PRO A 62 22.03 -1.79 0.80
N GLY A 63 21.10 -0.86 1.03
CA GLY A 63 19.77 -0.88 0.42
C GLY A 63 19.79 -0.88 -1.11
N GLU A 64 20.68 -0.11 -1.73
CA GLU A 64 20.84 -0.10 -3.19
C GLU A 64 21.28 -1.45 -3.75
N LEU A 65 22.17 -2.15 -3.03
CA LEU A 65 22.62 -3.49 -3.40
C LEU A 65 21.46 -4.49 -3.30
N ALA A 66 20.66 -4.42 -2.24
CA ALA A 66 19.48 -5.27 -2.05
C ALA A 66 18.45 -5.08 -3.17
N LEU A 67 18.07 -3.82 -3.46
CA LEU A 67 17.08 -3.51 -4.51
C LEU A 67 17.57 -3.90 -5.90
N THR A 68 18.87 -3.78 -6.16
CA THR A 68 19.48 -4.23 -7.43
C THR A 68 19.31 -5.73 -7.62
N GLN A 69 19.58 -6.54 -6.58
CA GLN A 69 19.41 -7.99 -6.63
C GLN A 69 17.94 -8.37 -6.85
N VAL A 70 16.99 -7.70 -6.20
CA VAL A 70 15.55 -7.94 -6.39
C VAL A 70 15.14 -7.71 -7.84
N ARG A 71 15.55 -6.60 -8.46
CA ARG A 71 15.24 -6.32 -9.87
C ARG A 71 15.79 -7.40 -10.79
N GLN A 72 17.02 -7.85 -10.57
CA GLN A 72 17.63 -8.94 -11.36
C GLN A 72 16.85 -10.27 -11.25
N ILE A 73 16.19 -10.52 -10.12
CA ILE A 73 15.34 -11.72 -9.95
C ILE A 73 14.03 -11.57 -10.72
N LEU A 74 13.44 -10.37 -10.73
CA LEU A 74 12.14 -10.10 -11.39
C LEU A 74 12.25 -9.93 -12.91
N GLU A 75 13.43 -9.64 -13.44
CA GLU A 75 13.70 -9.53 -14.88
C GLU A 75 13.95 -10.91 -15.56
N LYS A 76 13.84 -12.02 -14.82
CA LYS A 76 13.88 -13.40 -15.35
C LYS A 76 12.50 -13.96 -15.60
#